data_AF-A0A952SJ94-F1
#
_entry.id   AF-A0A952SJ94-F1
#
_cell.length_a   1.000
_cell.length_b   1.000
_cell.length_c   1.000
_cell.angle_alpha   90.00
_cell.angle_beta   90.00
_cell.angle_gamma   90.00
#
_symmetry.space_group_name_H-M   'P 1'
#
loop_
_entity.id
_entity.type
_entity.pdbx_description
1 polymer ?
#
loop_
_entity_poly.entity_id
_entity_poly.type
_entity_poly.pdbx_seq_one_letter_code
_entity_poly.pdbx_strand_id
1 'polypeptide(L)'
;MVAPIREITVQYPSGKIGMKAFVAAPQTREKLPAVIVVQEWWGLTDHIKDIARRYAAEGYVAIAPDLYSRLGHALTTGAGEAGKLMNTLKQEDGLADLNATV
;
A
#
# COMPACT_ATOMS: atom_id res chain seq x y z
N MET A 1 22.87 13.14 -7.54
CA MET A 1 22.62 12.61 -6.19
C MET A 1 21.14 12.24 -6.12
N VAL A 2 20.79 11.05 -5.67
CA VAL A 2 19.38 10.64 -5.48
C VAL A 2 18.84 11.38 -4.26
N ALA A 3 17.66 12.00 -4.37
CA ALA A 3 17.05 12.70 -3.24
C ALA A 3 16.75 11.70 -2.10
N PRO A 4 16.91 12.08 -0.82
CA PRO A 4 16.53 11.21 0.29
C PRO A 4 15.06 10.79 0.19
N ILE A 5 14.73 9.57 0.61
CA ILE A 5 13.35 9.07 0.62
C ILE A 5 12.70 9.44 1.95
N ARG A 6 11.47 9.97 1.91
CA ARG A 6 10.58 10.06 3.08
C ARG A 6 9.60 8.90 3.07
N GLU A 7 9.33 8.39 4.27
CA GLU A 7 8.37 7.32 4.51
C GLU A 7 7.31 7.79 5.48
N ILE A 8 6.04 7.52 5.18
CA ILE A 8 4.94 7.85 6.07
C ILE A 8 3.82 6.82 5.92
N THR A 9 3.21 6.44 7.03
CA THR A 9 1.92 5.75 7.01
C THR A 9 0.81 6.79 7.06
N VAL A 10 -0.03 6.81 6.04
CA VAL A 10 -1.19 7.70 5.96
C VAL A 10 -2.47 6.93 6.25
N GLN A 11 -3.50 7.66 6.70
CA GLN A 11 -4.87 7.15 6.83
C GLN A 11 -5.79 7.96 5.93
N TYR A 12 -6.70 7.28 5.24
CA TYR A 12 -7.63 7.90 4.30
C TYR A 12 -8.92 7.06 4.20
N PRO A 13 -10.07 7.68 3.84
CA PRO A 13 -11.32 6.96 3.73
C PRO A 13 -11.44 6.20 2.41
N SER A 14 -11.97 4.97 2.46
CA SER A 14 -12.58 4.26 1.34
C SER A 14 -14.03 3.93 1.72
N GLY A 15 -14.96 4.78 1.28
CA GLY A 15 -16.33 4.76 1.78
C GLY A 15 -16.39 4.94 3.30
N LYS A 16 -16.81 3.90 4.03
CA LYS A 16 -16.86 3.89 5.51
C LYS A 16 -15.62 3.26 6.16
N ILE A 17 -14.69 2.74 5.37
CA ILE A 17 -13.48 2.08 5.86
C ILE A 17 -12.37 3.11 6.01
N GLY A 18 -11.68 3.11 7.16
CA GLY A 18 -10.43 3.84 7.34
C GLY A 18 -9.26 3.00 6.82
N MET A 19 -8.79 3.31 5.62
CA MET A 19 -7.64 2.65 5.00
C MET A 19 -6.33 3.18 5.58
N LYS A 20 -5.32 2.31 5.63
CA LYS A 20 -3.92 2.71 5.81
C LYS A 20 -3.16 2.50 4.51
N ALA A 21 -2.17 3.34 4.24
CA ALA A 21 -1.17 3.09 3.20
C ALA A 21 0.22 3.47 3.70
N PHE A 22 1.22 2.69 3.30
CA PHE A 22 2.61 3.10 3.39
C PHE A 22 2.96 3.91 2.14
N VAL A 23 3.51 5.11 2.33
CA VAL A 23 3.94 6.00 1.25
C VAL A 23 5.44 6.20 1.34
N ALA A 24 6.14 5.92 0.25
CA ALA A 24 7.54 6.26 0.05
C ALA A 24 7.66 7.26 -1.10
N ALA A 25 8.38 8.37 -0.90
CA ALA A 25 8.56 9.38 -1.93
C ALA A 25 9.91 10.10 -1.80
N PRO A 26 10.52 10.56 -2.90
CA PRO A 26 11.63 11.51 -2.85
C PRO A 26 11.26 12.76 -2.03
N GLN A 27 12.21 13.25 -1.22
CA GLN A 27 12.10 14.52 -0.53
C GLN A 27 12.35 15.67 -1.50
N THR A 28 11.29 16.09 -2.20
CA THR A 28 11.29 17.20 -3.14
C THR A 28 10.00 18.02 -3.05
N ARG A 29 10.03 19.25 -3.58
CA ARG A 29 8.84 20.11 -3.77
C ARG A 29 8.22 19.96 -5.17
N GLU A 30 8.87 19.21 -6.06
CA GLU A 30 8.37 18.97 -7.41
C GLU A 30 7.14 18.05 -7.40
N LYS A 31 6.29 18.19 -8.42
CA LYS A 31 5.21 17.24 -8.68
C LYS A 31 5.79 16.00 -9.35
N LEU A 32 5.60 14.84 -8.74
CA LEU A 32 6.12 13.58 -9.21
C LEU A 32 4.99 12.66 -9.69
N PRO A 33 5.25 11.75 -10.65
CA PRO A 33 4.32 10.68 -10.97
C PRO A 33 4.12 9.76 -9.76
N ALA A 34 2.91 9.20 -9.62
CA ALA A 34 2.57 8.26 -8.55
C ALA A 34 2.44 6.83 -9.10
N VAL A 35 2.76 5.85 -8.26
CA VAL A 35 2.55 4.42 -8.53
C VAL A 35 1.89 3.77 -7.33
N ILE A 36 0.87 2.95 -7.58
CA ILE A 36 0.26 2.11 -6.54
C ILE A 36 0.99 0.76 -6.52
N VAL A 37 1.53 0.40 -5.37
CA VAL A 37 2.18 -0.91 -5.15
C VAL A 37 1.17 -1.82 -4.46
N VAL A 38 0.59 -2.73 -5.23
CA VAL A 38 -0.41 -3.68 -4.73
C VAL A 38 0.28 -4.79 -3.94
N GLN A 39 -0.18 -5.00 -2.71
CA GLN A 39 0.30 -6.09 -1.86
C GLN A 39 -0.03 -7.47 -2.45
N GLU A 40 0.74 -8.47 -2.06
CA GLU A 40 0.40 -9.87 -2.24
C GLU A 40 -0.53 -10.36 -1.11
N TRP A 41 -0.96 -11.63 -1.18
CA TRP A 41 -1.88 -12.30 -0.25
C TRP A 41 -1.44 -12.35 1.23
N TRP A 42 -0.21 -11.93 1.56
CA TRP A 42 0.30 -11.91 2.93
C TRP A 42 -0.09 -10.67 3.73
N GLY A 43 -0.57 -9.60 3.09
CA GLY A 43 -0.75 -8.29 3.72
C GLY A 43 0.28 -7.26 3.28
N LEU A 44 0.26 -6.08 3.91
CA LEU A 44 1.26 -5.03 3.73
C LEU A 44 2.57 -5.37 4.47
N THR A 45 3.33 -6.32 3.90
CA THR A 45 4.61 -6.80 4.46
C THR A 45 5.74 -5.77 4.30
N ASP A 46 6.85 -5.99 5.01
CA ASP A 46 8.06 -5.18 4.81
C ASP A 46 8.67 -5.38 3.40
N HIS A 47 8.43 -6.53 2.75
CA HIS A 47 8.81 -6.74 1.36
C HIS A 47 8.04 -5.80 0.43
N ILE A 48 6.73 -5.63 0.61
CA ILE A 48 5.93 -4.69 -0.17
C ILE A 48 6.36 -3.24 0.08
N LYS A 49 6.66 -2.88 1.34
CA LYS A 49 7.22 -1.56 1.66
C LYS A 49 8.58 -1.33 1.01
N ASP A 50 9.44 -2.35 0.96
CA ASP A 50 10.72 -2.27 0.25
C ASP A 50 10.54 -2.04 -1.26
N ILE A 51 9.59 -2.73 -1.90
CA ILE A 51 9.23 -2.46 -3.30
C ILE A 51 8.79 -0.99 -3.49
N ALA A 52 7.97 -0.45 -2.59
CA ALA A 52 7.59 0.97 -2.63
C ALA A 52 8.79 1.91 -2.49
N ARG A 53 9.76 1.61 -1.60
CA ARG A 53 11.01 2.38 -1.49
C ARG A 53 11.82 2.34 -2.77
N ARG A 54 11.89 1.19 -3.46
CA ARG A 54 12.60 1.05 -4.73
C ARG A 54 11.99 1.93 -5.81
N TYR A 55 10.66 1.98 -5.93
CA TYR A 55 10.01 2.92 -6.84
C TYR A 55 10.24 4.39 -6.45
N ALA A 56 10.26 4.69 -5.15
CA ALA A 56 10.60 6.03 -4.69
C ALA A 56 12.04 6.42 -5.05
N ALA A 57 12.99 5.49 -4.99
CA ALA A 57 14.38 5.71 -5.43
C ALA A 57 14.48 6.05 -6.93
N GLU A 58 13.56 5.54 -7.74
CA GLU A 58 13.44 5.84 -9.19
C GLU A 58 12.66 7.14 -9.47
N GLY A 59 12.25 7.90 -8.46
CA GLY A 59 11.61 9.21 -8.62
C GLY A 59 10.08 9.23 -8.56
N TYR A 60 9.44 8.15 -8.13
CA TYR A 60 7.97 8.07 -7.99
C TYR A 60 7.49 8.40 -6.57
N VAL A 61 6.24 8.86 -6.45
CA VAL A 61 5.49 8.73 -5.19
C VAL A 61 4.88 7.33 -5.17
N ALA A 62 5.47 6.42 -4.41
CA ALA A 62 5.00 5.04 -4.30
C ALA A 62 4.04 4.91 -3.11
N ILE A 63 2.83 4.42 -3.38
CA ILE A 63 1.77 4.26 -2.39
C ILE A 63 1.40 2.78 -2.31
N ALA A 64 1.63 2.15 -1.16
CA ALA A 64 1.28 0.76 -0.88
C ALA A 64 0.08 0.71 0.08
N PRO A 65 -1.16 0.61 -0.43
CA PRO A 65 -2.35 0.53 0.41
C PRO A 65 -2.42 -0.84 1.11
N ASP A 66 -2.82 -0.82 2.37
CA ASP A 66 -3.17 -2.04 3.13
C ASP A 66 -4.59 -2.46 2.76
N LEU A 67 -4.70 -3.35 1.77
CA LEU A 67 -5.98 -3.88 1.27
C LEU A 67 -6.70 -4.75 2.30
N TYR A 68 -6.03 -5.11 3.40
CA TYR A 68 -6.63 -5.81 4.53
C TYR A 68 -7.01 -4.86 5.67
N SER A 69 -7.03 -3.53 5.46
CA SER A 69 -7.51 -2.56 6.46
C SER A 69 -8.92 -2.88 6.95
N ARG A 70 -9.84 -3.25 6.04
CA ARG A 70 -11.20 -3.70 6.38
C ARG A 70 -11.25 -5.04 7.12
N LEU A 71 -10.18 -5.82 7.04
CA LEU A 71 -10.00 -7.09 7.74
C LEU A 71 -9.14 -6.93 9.00
N GLY A 72 -8.96 -5.70 9.50
CA GLY A 72 -8.23 -5.40 10.72
C GLY A 72 -6.72 -5.25 10.54
N HIS A 73 -6.25 -4.86 9.35
CA HIS A 73 -4.82 -4.71 9.03
C HIS A 73 -4.04 -6.03 9.13
N ALA A 74 -4.65 -7.10 8.63
CA ALA A 74 -4.09 -8.44 8.75
C ALA A 74 -2.74 -8.57 8.02
N LEU A 75 -1.80 -9.26 8.69
CA LEU A 75 -0.48 -9.61 8.17
C LEU A 75 -0.18 -11.05 8.60
N THR A 76 0.28 -11.89 7.68
CA THR A 76 0.53 -13.30 7.99
C THR A 76 1.70 -13.88 7.20
N THR A 77 2.31 -14.93 7.75
CA THR A 77 3.31 -15.78 7.09
C THR A 77 2.81 -17.21 6.86
N GLY A 78 1.59 -17.53 7.32
CA GLY A 78 1.00 -18.86 7.19
C GLY A 78 0.10 -18.96 5.96
N ALA A 79 0.42 -19.87 5.04
CA ALA A 79 -0.28 -20.01 3.76
C ALA A 79 -1.80 -20.25 3.91
N GLY A 80 -2.22 -20.99 4.95
CA GLY A 80 -3.64 -21.20 5.22
C GLY A 80 -4.40 -19.94 5.61
N GLU A 81 -3.77 -19.04 6.38
CA GLU A 81 -4.37 -17.76 6.75
C GLU A 81 -4.34 -16.77 5.57
N ALA A 82 -3.24 -16.72 4.83
CA ALA A 82 -3.13 -15.90 3.61
C ALA A 82 -4.21 -16.26 2.59
N GLY A 83 -4.45 -17.57 2.38
CA GLY A 83 -5.53 -18.04 1.52
C GLY A 83 -6.91 -17.58 2.00
N LYS A 84 -7.17 -17.61 3.32
CA LYS A 84 -8.44 -17.10 3.89
C LYS A 84 -8.59 -15.59 3.70
N LEU A 85 -7.56 -14.80 3.99
CA LEU A 85 -7.58 -13.35 3.82
C LEU A 85 -7.84 -12.96 2.36
N MET A 86 -7.09 -13.56 1.42
CA MET A 86 -7.25 -13.34 -0.01
C MET A 86 -8.67 -13.68 -0.49
N ASN A 87 -9.21 -14.81 -0.05
CA ASN A 87 -10.57 -15.22 -0.44
C ASN A 87 -11.68 -14.40 0.26
N THR A 88 -11.37 -13.75 1.37
CA THR A 88 -12.32 -12.88 2.11
C THR A 88 -12.40 -11.50 1.48
N LEU A 89 -11.30 -10.98 0.93
CA LEU A 89 -11.28 -9.70 0.23
C LEU A 89 -12.07 -9.81 -1.08
N LYS A 90 -13.24 -9.18 -1.12
CA LYS A 90 -14.03 -9.11 -2.36
C LYS A 90 -13.33 -8.23 -3.39
N GLN A 91 -13.41 -8.62 -4.65
CA GLN A 91 -12.80 -7.86 -5.75
C GLN A 91 -13.36 -6.43 -5.87
N GLU A 92 -14.67 -6.25 -5.67
CA GLU A 92 -15.35 -4.95 -5.71
C GLU A 92 -14.83 -4.00 -4.61
N ASP A 93 -14.61 -4.54 -3.41
CA ASP A 93 -14.03 -3.81 -2.28
C ASP A 93 -12.57 -3.42 -2.57
N GLY A 94 -11.77 -4.38 -3.07
CA GLY A 94 -10.38 -4.13 -3.43
C GLY A 94 -10.24 -3.05 -4.52
N LEU A 95 -11.12 -3.07 -5.54
CA LEU A 95 -11.12 -2.05 -6.58
C LEU A 95 -11.52 -0.67 -6.03
N ALA A 96 -12.52 -0.61 -5.16
CA ALA A 96 -12.90 0.64 -4.49
C ALA A 96 -11.75 1.19 -3.64
N ASP A 97 -11.05 0.33 -2.90
CA ASP A 97 -9.92 0.70 -2.04
C ASP A 97 -8.72 1.21 -2.87
N LEU A 98 -8.43 0.58 -4.02
CA LEU A 98 -7.40 1.05 -4.96
C LEU A 98 -7.77 2.41 -5.57
N ASN A 99 -9.03 2.60 -6.00
CA ASN A 99 -9.49 3.87 -6.55
C ASN A 99 -9.44 5.01 -5.51
N ALA A 100 -9.67 4.73 -4.23
CA ALA A 100 -9.59 5.73 -3.16
C ALA A 100 -8.14 6.15 -2.81
N THR A 101 -7.13 5.51 -3.41
CA THR A 101 -5.72 5.73 -3.08
C THR A 101 -5.14 6.98 -3.75
N VAL A 102 -5.73 7.47 -4.85
CA VAL A 102 -5.26 8.63 -5.64
C VAL A 102 -6.36 9.59 -6.04
#